data_AF-A0A8I0FDA3-F1
#
_entry.id   AF-A0A8I0FDA3-F1
#
_cell.length_a   1.000
_cell.length_b   1.000
_cell.length_c   1.000
_cell.angle_alpha   90.00
_cell.angle_beta   90.00
_cell.angle_gamma   90.00
#
_symmetry.space_group_name_H-M   'P 1'
#
loop_
_entity.id
_entity.type
_entity.pdbx_description
1 polymer ?
#
loop_
_entity_poly.entity_id
_entity_poly.type
_entity_poly.pdbx_seq_one_letter_code
_entity_poly.pdbx_strand_id
1 'polypeptide(L)'
;MATLFKTLKNDWSISATVAGFLAVLISYSGPLIIFFQAAQRAHVSTDMMVSWIWGISIGAAVSGIYLSIKYKTPVITAWSAPGTALLVTLFPNISLNEAVAAYITSAIVIFLIGITGYFDKLLKWIPQDVAAGMMAGILFQFGIS
;
A
#
# COMPACT_ATOMS: atom_id res chain seq x y z
N MET A 1 -3.16 -10.27 -27.40
CA MET A 1 -4.34 -10.25 -26.50
C MET A 1 -5.09 -11.58 -26.47
N ALA A 2 -5.43 -12.20 -27.62
CA ALA A 2 -6.19 -13.46 -27.66
C ALA A 2 -5.52 -14.64 -26.90
N THR A 3 -4.19 -14.71 -26.91
CA THR A 3 -3.41 -15.71 -26.14
C THR A 3 -3.52 -15.51 -24.63
N LEU A 4 -3.46 -14.26 -24.15
CA LEU A 4 -3.60 -13.92 -22.72
C LEU A 4 -4.97 -14.35 -22.17
N PHE A 5 -6.06 -14.03 -22.88
CA PHE A 5 -7.41 -14.41 -22.46
C PHE A 5 -7.60 -15.94 -22.44
N LYS A 6 -6.98 -16.66 -23.37
CA LYS A 6 -7.01 -18.13 -23.39
C LYS A 6 -6.25 -18.72 -22.20
N THR A 7 -5.08 -18.17 -21.85
CA THR A 7 -4.29 -18.59 -20.69
C THR A 7 -5.02 -18.30 -19.38
N LEU A 8 -5.54 -17.08 -19.20
CA LEU A 8 -6.33 -16.72 -18.00
C LEU A 8 -7.55 -17.62 -17.80
N LYS A 9 -8.24 -17.98 -18.89
CA LYS A 9 -9.39 -18.90 -18.82
C LYS A 9 -8.96 -20.32 -18.40
N ASN A 10 -7.77 -20.76 -18.80
CA ASN A 10 -7.24 -22.08 -18.43
C ASN A 10 -6.67 -22.10 -17.00
N ASP A 11 -6.10 -20.99 -16.53
CA ASP A 11 -5.53 -20.85 -15.18
C ASP A 11 -6.58 -20.56 -14.11
N TRP A 12 -7.81 -20.22 -14.53
CA TRP A 12 -8.90 -19.94 -13.61
C TRP A 12 -9.35 -21.21 -12.88
N SER A 13 -9.37 -21.11 -11.55
CA SER A 13 -9.88 -22.16 -10.66
C SER A 13 -10.64 -21.53 -9.49
N ILE A 14 -11.48 -22.35 -8.83
CA ILE A 14 -12.13 -21.95 -7.58
C ILE A 14 -11.08 -21.59 -6.52
N SER A 15 -10.00 -22.37 -6.43
CA SER A 15 -8.90 -22.10 -5.50
C SER A 15 -8.25 -20.74 -5.76
N ALA A 16 -7.99 -20.38 -7.03
CA ALA A 16 -7.41 -19.08 -7.37
C ALA A 16 -8.35 -17.93 -7.00
N THR A 17 -9.66 -18.11 -7.20
CA THR A 17 -10.68 -17.13 -6.84
C THR A 17 -10.76 -16.93 -5.33
N VAL A 18 -10.77 -18.02 -4.56
CA VAL A 18 -10.77 -17.99 -3.09
C VAL A 18 -9.48 -17.37 -2.55
N ALA A 19 -8.33 -17.71 -3.13
CA ALA A 19 -7.04 -17.11 -2.73
C ALA A 19 -7.02 -15.59 -2.97
N GLY A 20 -7.50 -15.13 -4.14
CA GLY A 20 -7.63 -13.71 -4.44
C GLY A 20 -8.59 -12.99 -3.49
N PHE A 21 -9.74 -13.62 -3.18
CA PHE A 21 -10.70 -13.08 -2.22
C PHE A 21 -10.12 -12.98 -0.81
N LEU A 22 -9.46 -14.03 -0.32
CA LEU A 22 -8.79 -14.02 0.99
C LEU A 22 -7.68 -12.97 1.05
N ALA A 23 -6.89 -12.83 -0.01
CA ALA A 23 -5.87 -11.78 -0.08
C ALA A 23 -6.48 -10.39 0.08
N VAL A 24 -7.61 -10.11 -0.58
CA VAL A 24 -8.34 -8.84 -0.43
C VAL A 24 -8.89 -8.69 0.98
N LEU A 25 -9.60 -9.70 1.52
CA LEU A 25 -10.17 -9.64 2.87
C LEU A 25 -9.11 -9.35 3.93
N ILE A 26 -8.03 -10.14 3.95
CA ILE A 26 -6.92 -9.97 4.89
C ILE A 26 -6.29 -8.58 4.73
N SER A 27 -6.14 -8.13 3.49
CA SER A 27 -5.64 -6.78 3.20
C SER A 27 -6.52 -5.71 3.83
N TYR A 28 -7.86 -5.80 3.74
CA TYR A 28 -8.73 -4.79 4.35
C TYR A 28 -8.89 -4.93 5.87
N SER A 29 -8.80 -6.14 6.44
CA SER A 29 -9.09 -6.38 7.85
C SER A 29 -8.13 -5.68 8.81
N GLY A 30 -6.85 -5.51 8.45
CA GLY A 30 -5.86 -4.92 9.36
C GLY A 30 -5.70 -3.41 9.16
N PRO A 31 -5.02 -2.98 8.09
CA PRO A 31 -4.56 -1.60 7.94
C PRO A 31 -5.67 -0.56 7.75
N LEU A 32 -6.87 -0.96 7.29
CA LEU A 32 -7.95 0.00 7.00
C LEU A 32 -8.34 0.82 8.23
N ILE A 33 -8.26 0.22 9.42
CA ILE A 33 -8.61 0.89 10.67
C ILE A 33 -7.70 2.11 10.94
N ILE A 34 -6.44 2.06 10.50
CA ILE A 34 -5.45 3.13 10.67
C ILE A 34 -5.85 4.33 9.80
N PHE A 35 -6.43 4.09 8.62
CA PHE A 35 -6.94 5.16 7.75
C PHE A 35 -8.16 5.84 8.37
N PHE A 36 -9.08 5.09 8.99
CA PHE A 36 -10.19 5.68 9.76
C PHE A 36 -9.68 6.57 10.89
N GLN A 37 -8.70 6.09 11.66
CA GLN A 37 -8.11 6.87 12.74
C GLN A 37 -7.43 8.16 12.23
N ALA A 38 -6.64 8.07 11.16
CA ALA A 38 -5.99 9.21 10.55
C ALA A 38 -7.01 10.23 10.01
N ALA A 39 -8.07 9.76 9.33
CA ALA A 39 -9.14 10.59 8.79
C ALA A 39 -9.91 11.32 9.90
N GLN A 40 -10.20 10.65 11.01
CA GLN A 40 -10.83 11.25 12.19
C GLN A 40 -9.95 12.34 12.81
N ARG A 41 -8.64 12.07 12.98
CA ARG A 41 -7.66 13.05 13.50
C ARG A 41 -7.50 14.27 12.59
N ALA A 42 -7.64 14.08 11.29
CA ALA A 42 -7.61 15.16 10.30
C ALA A 42 -8.98 15.82 10.07
N HIS A 43 -10.03 15.41 10.78
CA HIS A 43 -11.40 15.91 10.61
C HIS A 43 -11.89 15.87 9.16
N VAL A 44 -11.53 14.82 8.43
CA VAL A 44 -11.82 14.66 7.00
C VAL A 44 -13.29 14.29 6.81
N SER A 45 -13.94 14.83 5.79
CA SER A 45 -15.31 14.46 5.44
C SER A 45 -15.43 13.00 5.02
N THR A 46 -16.61 12.41 5.19
CA THR A 46 -16.90 11.04 4.74
C THR A 46 -16.63 10.87 3.25
N ASP A 47 -16.99 11.86 2.43
CA ASP A 47 -16.78 11.81 0.97
C ASP A 47 -15.29 11.73 0.61
N MET A 48 -14.45 12.52 1.28
CA MET A 48 -13.01 12.50 1.07
C MET A 48 -12.39 11.19 1.60
N MET A 49 -12.91 10.65 2.71
CA MET A 49 -12.48 9.35 3.20
C MET A 49 -12.80 8.23 2.19
N VAL A 50 -14.02 8.23 1.63
CA VAL A 50 -14.43 7.26 0.60
C VAL A 50 -13.54 7.39 -0.64
N SER A 51 -13.23 8.63 -1.05
CA SER A 51 -12.31 8.90 -2.17
C SER A 51 -10.92 8.34 -1.91
N TRP A 52 -10.39 8.51 -0.69
CA TRP A 52 -9.08 7.98 -0.31
C TRP A 52 -9.04 6.46 -0.36
N ILE A 53 -10.03 5.78 0.24
CA ILE A 53 -10.12 4.32 0.19
C ILE A 53 -10.20 3.84 -1.26
N TRP A 54 -11.09 4.45 -2.06
CA TRP A 54 -11.27 4.11 -3.46
C TRP A 54 -9.96 4.25 -4.25
N GLY A 55 -9.21 5.34 -4.02
CA GLY A 55 -7.93 5.58 -4.67
C GLY A 55 -6.90 4.49 -4.37
N ILE A 56 -6.84 4.03 -3.12
CA ILE A 56 -5.97 2.91 -2.72
C ILE A 56 -6.44 1.60 -3.38
N SER A 57 -7.74 1.32 -3.37
CA SER A 57 -8.31 0.10 -3.96
C SER A 57 -7.97 0.00 -5.44
N ILE A 58 -8.23 1.05 -6.20
CA ILE A 58 -8.01 1.09 -7.65
C ILE A 58 -6.52 1.11 -7.97
N GLY A 59 -5.73 1.91 -7.22
CA GLY A 59 -4.28 1.94 -7.38
C GLY A 59 -3.65 0.57 -7.23
N ALA A 60 -4.04 -0.18 -6.19
CA ALA A 60 -3.57 -1.54 -5.96
C ALA A 60 -4.10 -2.54 -7.00
N ALA A 61 -5.38 -2.46 -7.36
CA ALA A 61 -5.97 -3.36 -8.35
C ALA A 61 -5.31 -3.22 -9.73
N VAL A 62 -5.18 -1.98 -10.23
CA VAL A 62 -4.63 -1.71 -11.55
C VAL A 62 -3.16 -2.13 -11.62
N SER A 63 -2.36 -1.74 -10.63
CA SER A 63 -0.93 -2.07 -10.62
C SER A 63 -0.69 -3.56 -10.38
N GLY A 64 -1.41 -4.20 -9.45
CA GLY A 64 -1.34 -5.64 -9.22
C GLY A 64 -1.71 -6.48 -10.45
N ILE A 65 -2.81 -6.14 -11.14
CA ILE A 65 -3.22 -6.81 -12.38
C ILE A 65 -2.16 -6.63 -13.48
N TYR A 66 -1.72 -5.39 -13.70
CA TYR A 66 -0.72 -5.08 -14.73
C TYR A 66 0.60 -5.83 -14.50
N LEU A 67 1.14 -5.76 -13.28
CA LEU A 67 2.40 -6.40 -12.93
C LEU A 67 2.27 -7.92 -12.96
N SER A 68 1.14 -8.47 -12.53
CA SER A 68 0.91 -9.92 -12.57
C SER A 68 0.88 -10.47 -14.00
N ILE A 69 0.22 -9.75 -14.92
CA ILE A 69 0.18 -10.12 -16.34
C ILE A 69 1.57 -9.97 -16.98
N LYS A 70 2.26 -8.87 -16.67
CA LYS A 70 3.58 -8.56 -17.26
C LYS A 70 4.66 -9.55 -16.85
N TYR A 71 4.73 -9.87 -15.56
CA TYR A 71 5.76 -10.74 -14.99
C TYR A 71 5.33 -12.20 -14.89
N LYS A 72 4.06 -12.53 -15.19
CA LYS A 72 3.49 -13.88 -15.09
C LYS A 72 3.65 -14.49 -13.68
N THR A 73 3.57 -13.65 -12.66
CA THR A 73 3.67 -14.02 -11.24
C THR A 73 2.53 -13.36 -10.48
N PRO A 74 1.98 -13.96 -9.41
CA PRO A 74 0.94 -13.32 -8.62
C PRO A 74 1.53 -12.13 -7.83
N VAL A 75 1.36 -10.90 -8.34
CA VAL A 75 1.86 -9.67 -7.72
C VAL A 75 0.73 -9.00 -6.94
N ILE A 76 0.96 -8.79 -5.65
CA ILE A 76 0.09 -8.00 -4.78
C ILE A 76 0.82 -6.70 -4.46
N THR A 77 0.23 -5.57 -4.85
CA THR A 77 0.76 -4.25 -4.54
C THR A 77 0.22 -3.77 -3.20
N ALA A 78 1.11 -3.61 -2.23
CA ALA A 78 0.77 -3.12 -0.90
C ALA A 78 0.60 -1.60 -0.88
N TRP A 79 -0.22 -1.10 0.05
CA TRP A 79 -0.23 0.30 0.45
C TRP A 79 0.73 0.55 1.62
N SER A 80 1.07 1.81 1.88
CA SER A 80 1.98 2.19 2.97
C SER A 80 1.26 2.29 4.32
N ALA A 81 1.05 1.14 4.97
CA ALA A 81 0.56 1.08 6.35
C ALA A 81 1.40 1.92 7.35
N PRO A 82 2.75 1.83 7.36
CA PRO A 82 3.57 2.69 8.23
C PRO A 82 3.42 4.18 7.91
N GLY A 83 3.23 4.56 6.64
CA GLY A 83 2.98 5.95 6.27
C GLY A 83 1.67 6.48 6.87
N THR A 84 0.60 5.70 6.82
CA THR A 84 -0.69 6.11 7.39
C THR A 84 -0.63 6.16 8.91
N ALA A 85 0.08 5.21 9.54
CA ALA A 85 0.31 5.22 10.97
C ALA A 85 1.01 6.52 11.42
N LEU A 86 2.00 6.98 10.66
CA LEU A 86 2.67 8.26 10.92
C LEU A 86 1.68 9.44 10.86
N LEU A 87 0.79 9.47 9.86
CA LEU A 87 -0.22 10.53 9.73
C LEU A 87 -1.13 10.68 10.96
N VAL A 88 -1.47 9.57 11.64
CA VAL A 88 -2.26 9.60 12.88
C VAL A 88 -1.61 10.50 13.94
N THR A 89 -0.27 10.53 13.99
CA THR A 89 0.48 11.33 14.97
C THR A 89 0.75 12.76 14.50
N LEU A 90 0.77 12.98 13.19
CA LEU A 90 1.03 14.30 12.60
C LEU A 90 -0.22 15.16 12.50
N PHE A 91 -1.40 14.55 12.33
CA PHE A 91 -2.66 15.29 12.35
C PHE A 91 -3.06 15.69 13.79
N PRO A 92 -3.58 16.92 13.98
CA PRO A 92 -3.96 17.92 12.96
C PRO A 92 -2.88 18.96 12.63
N ASN A 93 -1.63 18.77 13.07
CA ASN A 93 -0.56 19.76 12.93
C ASN A 93 -0.14 20.02 11.47
N ILE A 94 -0.43 19.08 10.57
CA ILE A 94 -0.25 19.22 9.12
C ILE A 94 -1.62 19.24 8.42
N SER A 95 -1.72 19.93 7.29
CA SER A 95 -2.91 19.91 6.44
C SER A 95 -2.98 18.63 5.61
N LEU A 96 -4.20 18.25 5.19
CA LEU A 96 -4.40 17.13 4.27
C LEU A 96 -3.64 17.33 2.95
N ASN A 97 -3.53 18.57 2.47
CA ASN A 97 -2.82 18.89 1.24
C ASN A 97 -1.31 18.65 1.35
N GLU A 98 -0.70 19.01 2.49
CA GLU A 98 0.71 18.71 2.77
C GLU A 98 0.95 17.20 2.84
N ALA A 99 0.06 16.45 3.48
CA ALA A 99 0.12 15.00 3.49
C ALA A 99 0.08 14.43 2.06
N VAL A 100 -0.90 14.83 1.24
CA VAL A 100 -1.02 14.39 -0.16
C VAL A 100 0.23 14.73 -0.97
N ALA A 101 0.76 15.95 -0.84
CA ALA A 101 1.99 16.36 -1.52
C ALA A 101 3.19 15.52 -1.09
N ALA A 102 3.31 15.20 0.20
CA ALA A 102 4.38 14.35 0.72
C ALA A 102 4.29 12.91 0.18
N TYR A 103 3.08 12.33 0.09
CA TYR A 103 2.87 11.01 -0.52
C TYR A 103 3.22 10.98 -2.00
N ILE A 104 2.76 11.97 -2.78
CA ILE A 104 3.06 12.06 -4.21
C ILE A 104 4.57 12.23 -4.43
N THR A 105 5.20 13.12 -3.66
CA THR A 105 6.65 13.35 -3.74
C THR A 105 7.42 12.07 -3.41
N SER A 106 7.04 11.38 -2.34
CA SER A 106 7.66 10.10 -1.96
C SER A 106 7.46 9.03 -3.03
N ALA A 107 6.27 8.95 -3.63
CA ALA A 107 5.98 8.00 -4.70
C ALA A 107 6.83 8.26 -5.95
N ILE A 108 7.01 9.53 -6.33
CA ILE A 108 7.88 9.92 -7.45
C ILE A 108 9.33 9.50 -7.16
N VAL A 109 9.85 9.79 -5.97
CA VAL A 109 11.22 9.43 -5.58
C VAL A 109 11.41 7.91 -5.60
N ILE A 110 10.49 7.15 -4.99
CA ILE A 110 10.53 5.69 -4.97
C ILE A 110 10.44 5.12 -6.39
N PHE A 111 9.59 5.70 -7.24
CA PHE A 111 9.46 5.28 -8.63
C PHE A 111 10.76 5.51 -9.41
N LEU A 112 11.38 6.68 -9.28
CA LEU A 112 12.67 7.00 -9.91
C LEU A 112 13.78 6.03 -9.45
N ILE A 113 13.83 5.72 -8.15
CA ILE A 113 14.77 4.73 -7.61
C ILE A 113 14.48 3.34 -8.20
N GLY A 114 13.22 2.96 -8.32
CA GLY A 114 12.79 1.67 -8.87
C GLY A 114 13.17 1.51 -10.34
N ILE A 115 12.89 2.50 -11.19
CA ILE A 115 13.19 2.42 -12.63
C ILE A 115 14.70 2.47 -12.92
N THR A 116 15.49 3.07 -12.03
CA THR A 116 16.96 3.13 -12.20
C THR A 116 17.65 1.83 -11.76
N GLY A 117 16.94 0.92 -11.08
CA GLY A 117 17.50 -0.33 -10.55
C GLY A 117 18.39 -0.14 -9.31
N TYR A 118 18.44 1.07 -8.74
CA TYR A 118 19.27 1.37 -7.57
C TYR A 118 18.65 0.90 -6.25
N PHE A 119 17.40 0.45 -6.27
CA PHE A 119 16.66 0.04 -5.07
C PHE A 119 17.45 -0.95 -4.19
N ASP A 120 17.96 -2.04 -4.80
CA ASP A 120 18.71 -3.06 -4.06
C ASP A 120 20.02 -2.53 -3.45
N LYS A 121 20.66 -1.56 -4.12
CA LYS A 121 21.88 -0.93 -3.63
C LYS A 121 21.60 -0.02 -2.44
N LEU A 122 20.51 0.75 -2.50
CA LEU A 122 20.08 1.61 -1.39
C LEU A 122 19.63 0.80 -0.18
N LEU A 123 18.89 -0.30 -0.39
CA LEU A 123 18.47 -1.18 0.70
C LEU A 123 19.66 -1.79 1.45
N LYS A 124 20.74 -2.15 0.73
CA LYS A 124 21.98 -2.66 1.34
C LYS A 124 22.69 -1.65 2.24
N TRP A 125 22.39 -0.35 2.11
CA TRP A 125 22.96 0.68 2.97
C TRP A 125 22.20 0.88 4.27
N ILE A 126 20.97 0.39 4.37
CA ILE A 126 20.18 0.49 5.59
C ILE A 126 20.64 -0.61 6.56
N PRO A 127 21.20 -0.28 7.74
CA PRO A 127 21.55 -1.29 8.72
C PRO A 127 20.30 -2.05 9.17
N GLN A 128 20.40 -3.39 9.24
CA GLN A 128 19.28 -4.26 9.62
C GLN A 128 18.70 -3.87 10.99
N ASP A 129 19.53 -3.47 11.94
CA ASP A 129 19.12 -3.06 13.29
C ASP A 129 18.25 -1.79 13.26
N VAL A 130 18.56 -0.84 12.37
CA VAL A 130 17.78 0.39 12.20
C VAL A 130 16.42 0.07 11.57
N ALA A 131 16.40 -0.78 10.55
CA ALA A 131 15.14 -1.20 9.93
C ALA A 131 14.24 -1.97 10.92
N ALA A 132 14.83 -2.86 11.72
CA ALA A 132 14.14 -3.58 12.78
C ALA A 132 13.62 -2.63 13.86
N GLY A 133 14.42 -1.66 14.29
CA GLY A 133 14.02 -0.63 15.26
C GLY A 133 12.88 0.26 14.74
N MET A 134 12.91 0.65 13.47
CA MET A 134 11.81 1.38 12.83
C MET A 134 10.52 0.56 12.82
N MET A 135 10.58 -0.71 12.41
CA MET A 135 9.42 -1.60 12.43
C MET A 135 8.88 -1.79 13.85
N ALA A 136 9.76 -2.00 14.83
CA ALA A 136 9.38 -2.13 16.23
C ALA A 136 8.70 -0.86 16.76
N GLY A 137 9.24 0.32 16.48
CA GLY A 137 8.65 1.59 16.91
C GLY A 137 7.25 1.84 16.32
N ILE A 138 7.06 1.52 15.04
CA ILE A 138 5.75 1.67 14.39
C ILE A 138 4.75 0.66 14.96
N LEU A 139 5.16 -0.59 15.15
CA LEU A 139 4.30 -1.65 15.69
C LEU A 139 4.01 -1.48 17.19
N PHE A 140 4.94 -0.94 17.96
CA PHE A 140 4.81 -0.75 19.40
C PHE A 140 3.58 0.09 19.74
N GLN A 141 3.36 1.18 18.99
CA GLN A 141 2.17 2.02 19.17
C GLN A 141 0.88 1.21 19.09
N PHE A 142 0.77 0.26 18.14
CA PHE A 142 -0.41 -0.60 18.02
C PHE A 142 -0.54 -1.65 19.13
N GLY A 143 0.53 -1.97 19.85
CA GLY A 143 0.50 -2.89 20.98
C GLY A 143 0.10 -2.25 22.31
N ILE A 144 0.28 -0.92 22.43
CA ILE A 144 0.02 -0.17 23.67
C ILE A 144 -1.19 0.77 23.62
N SER A 145 -1.78 0.97 22.43
CA SER A 145 -3.00 1.76 22.22
C SER A 145 -4.25 0.89 22.21
#